data_AF-A0A1B6MHL9-F1
#
_entry.id   AF-A0A1B6MHL9-F1
#
_cell.length_a   1.000
_cell.length_b   1.000
_cell.length_c   1.000
_cell.angle_alpha   90.00
_cell.angle_beta   90.00
_cell.angle_gamma   90.00
#
_symmetry.space_group_name_H-M   'P 1'
#
loop_
_entity.id
_entity.type
_entity.pdbx_description
1 polymer ?
#
loop_
_entity_poly.entity_id
_entity_poly.type
_entity_poly.pdbx_seq_one_letter_code
_entity_poly.pdbx_strand_id
1 'polypeptide(L)'
;MEVKMLFYKFVIFHVIFLLTLACSSDSYRTYDLESDKVCSQSPKFISRRISTGSDGLIVRETSYFDHWSGKYSFTCKFEVETGHKSQFPGLFVVIQRLHLRKDPVTGNCLDYVKIRPVDKDVISEISHINFNLKRNKYPWQYFCGDLRARRDGVQADVRQQDPEGLAVTGFLSDEEPVVEVEVYVSKTPAFNETLELEIAFTPFTQCKSMWSEYKACASY
;
A
#
# COMPACT_ATOMS: atom_id res chain seq x y z
N MET A 1 -48.73 25.59 22.78
CA MET A 1 -48.43 25.09 21.42
C MET A 1 -46.93 25.22 21.09
N GLU A 2 -46.24 26.23 21.62
CA GLU A 2 -44.82 26.53 21.33
C GLU A 2 -43.82 25.50 21.88
N VAL A 3 -44.06 24.93 23.07
CA VAL A 3 -43.14 23.96 23.70
C VAL A 3 -43.01 22.66 22.88
N LYS A 4 -44.10 22.21 22.25
CA LYS A 4 -44.09 21.03 21.36
C LYS A 4 -43.26 21.27 20.09
N MET A 5 -43.32 22.48 19.53
CA MET A 5 -42.49 22.86 18.39
C MET A 5 -41.00 22.96 18.75
N LEU A 6 -40.69 23.48 19.94
CA LEU A 6 -39.31 23.55 20.44
C LEU A 6 -38.72 22.15 20.66
N PHE A 7 -39.49 21.24 21.27
CA PHE A 7 -39.06 19.85 21.47
C PHE A 7 -38.84 19.13 20.14
N TYR A 8 -39.73 19.31 19.17
CA TYR A 8 -39.59 18.71 17.83
C TYR A 8 -38.33 19.20 17.10
N LYS A 9 -38.05 20.52 17.15
CA LYS A 9 -36.83 21.10 16.58
C LYS A 9 -35.56 20.59 17.28
N PHE A 10 -35.59 20.45 18.60
CA PHE A 10 -34.48 19.93 19.38
C PHE A 10 -34.18 18.46 19.01
N VAL A 11 -35.21 17.62 18.92
CA VAL A 11 -35.07 16.21 18.50
C VAL A 11 -34.53 16.12 17.08
N ILE A 12 -35.06 16.90 16.12
CA ILE A 12 -34.56 16.92 14.75
C ILE A 12 -33.09 17.32 14.70
N PHE A 13 -32.69 18.37 15.42
CA PHE A 13 -31.30 18.82 15.46
C PHE A 13 -30.37 17.73 15.98
N HIS A 14 -30.75 17.01 17.04
CA HIS A 14 -29.94 15.92 17.59
C HIS A 14 -29.89 14.71 16.67
N VAL A 15 -30.99 14.38 15.99
CA VAL A 15 -31.02 13.29 15.00
C VAL A 15 -30.12 13.63 13.81
N ILE A 16 -30.18 14.86 13.28
CA ILE A 16 -29.31 15.33 12.19
C ILE A 16 -27.85 15.32 12.65
N PHE A 17 -27.56 15.82 13.85
CA PHE A 17 -26.20 15.85 14.41
C PHE A 17 -25.61 14.43 14.58
N LEU A 18 -26.39 13.49 15.10
CA LEU A 18 -25.99 12.09 15.23
C LEU A 18 -25.78 11.42 13.86
N LEU A 19 -26.63 11.72 12.87
CA LEU A 19 -26.47 11.22 11.50
C LEU A 19 -25.22 11.78 10.81
N THR A 20 -24.86 13.05 11.06
CA THR A 20 -23.64 13.64 10.51
C THR A 20 -22.37 13.08 11.13
N LEU A 21 -22.39 12.75 12.43
CA LEU A 21 -21.24 12.11 13.10
C LEU A 21 -21.03 10.67 12.64
N ALA A 22 -22.11 9.94 12.34
CA ALA A 22 -22.06 8.56 11.86
C ALA A 22 -21.55 8.40 10.41
N CYS A 23 -21.38 9.50 9.66
CA CYS A 23 -20.98 9.47 8.25
C CYS A 23 -19.48 9.74 8.03
N SER A 24 -18.67 9.75 9.10
CA SER A 24 -17.21 9.72 8.98
C SER A 24 -16.74 8.27 8.84
N SER A 25 -17.07 7.64 7.70
CA SER A 25 -16.50 6.33 7.37
C SER A 25 -15.16 6.54 6.68
N ASP A 26 -14.09 6.15 7.36
CA ASP A 26 -12.75 6.03 6.78
C ASP A 26 -12.82 5.11 5.56
N SER A 27 -12.78 5.70 4.37
CA SER A 27 -12.95 4.93 3.14
C SER A 27 -11.58 4.62 2.56
N TYR A 28 -11.15 3.36 2.68
CA TYR A 28 -10.06 2.89 1.86
C TYR A 28 -10.55 2.81 0.41
N ARG A 29 -9.88 3.53 -0.48
CA ARG A 29 -10.12 3.37 -1.93
C ARG A 29 -9.43 2.08 -2.38
N THR A 30 -10.19 1.20 -3.03
CA THR A 30 -9.65 -0.08 -3.51
C THR A 30 -9.40 -0.01 -5.01
N TYR A 31 -8.22 -0.43 -5.43
CA TYR A 31 -7.86 -0.65 -6.83
C TYR A 31 -7.48 -2.11 -7.05
N ASP A 32 -7.90 -2.63 -8.20
CA ASP A 32 -7.50 -3.94 -8.65
C ASP A 32 -6.12 -3.83 -9.34
N LEU A 33 -5.24 -4.79 -9.06
CA LEU A 33 -3.89 -4.86 -9.62
C LEU A 33 -3.96 -4.85 -11.16
N GLU A 34 -4.95 -5.52 -11.71
CA GLU A 34 -5.24 -5.66 -13.14
C GLU A 34 -5.61 -4.35 -13.84
N SER A 35 -6.00 -3.33 -13.06
CA SER A 35 -6.43 -2.04 -13.59
C SER A 35 -5.26 -1.30 -14.22
N ASP A 36 -5.50 -0.63 -15.35
CA ASP A 36 -4.52 0.27 -16.01
C ASP A 36 -4.05 1.44 -15.13
N LYS A 37 -4.76 1.69 -14.02
CA LYS A 37 -4.37 2.64 -12.96
C LYS A 37 -3.21 2.14 -12.11
N VAL A 38 -3.08 0.82 -11.94
CA VAL A 38 -2.04 0.15 -11.15
C VAL A 38 -1.02 -0.46 -12.09
N CYS A 39 -1.40 -1.46 -12.88
CA CYS A 39 -0.50 -2.12 -13.81
C CYS A 39 -0.75 -1.63 -15.23
N SER A 40 0.28 -1.05 -15.87
CA SER A 40 0.20 -0.74 -17.30
C SER A 40 0.16 -2.05 -18.10
N GLN A 41 -0.94 -2.32 -18.80
CA GLN A 41 -1.01 -3.42 -19.77
C GLN A 41 -0.27 -3.12 -21.09
N SER A 42 0.37 -1.94 -21.19
CA SER A 42 1.05 -1.51 -22.41
C SER A 42 2.46 -2.11 -22.51
N PRO A 43 2.95 -2.43 -23.73
CA PRO A 43 4.28 -3.01 -23.94
C PRO A 43 5.45 -2.10 -23.49
N LYS A 44 5.14 -0.82 -23.23
CA LYS A 44 6.04 0.08 -22.52
C LYS A 44 5.68 -0.02 -21.03
N PHE A 45 6.51 -0.72 -20.26
CA PHE A 45 6.39 -0.84 -18.81
C PHE A 45 6.53 0.54 -18.14
N ILE A 46 5.47 1.35 -18.20
CA ILE A 46 5.42 2.67 -17.58
C ILE A 46 4.89 2.45 -16.16
N SER A 47 5.71 2.78 -15.17
CA SER A 47 5.28 2.83 -13.77
C SER A 47 4.10 3.79 -13.63
N ARG A 48 3.01 3.34 -13.03
CA ARG A 48 1.85 4.18 -12.74
C ARG A 48 1.98 4.75 -11.34
N ARG A 49 1.61 6.03 -11.18
CA ARG A 49 1.58 6.68 -9.88
C ARG A 49 0.14 6.90 -9.42
N ILE A 50 -0.15 6.48 -8.21
CA ILE A 50 -1.47 6.60 -7.57
C ILE A 50 -1.31 7.41 -6.30
N SER A 51 -2.14 8.45 -6.13
CA SER A 51 -2.14 9.22 -4.90
C SER A 51 -3.16 8.68 -3.90
N THR A 52 -2.73 8.46 -2.66
CA THR A 52 -3.63 8.14 -1.53
C THR A 52 -4.47 9.35 -1.12
N GLY A 53 -3.99 10.58 -1.39
CA GLY A 53 -4.61 11.79 -0.86
C GLY A 53 -4.50 11.83 0.67
N SER A 54 -5.63 12.06 1.34
CA SER A 54 -5.81 11.90 2.79
C SER A 54 -6.21 10.48 3.20
N ASP A 55 -6.68 9.67 2.26
CA ASP A 55 -7.37 8.43 2.56
C ASP A 55 -6.44 7.22 2.49
N GLY A 56 -6.88 6.09 3.04
CA GLY A 56 -6.24 4.80 2.80
C GLY A 56 -6.44 4.30 1.36
N LEU A 57 -5.50 3.49 0.89
CA LEU A 57 -5.54 2.83 -0.41
C LEU A 57 -5.34 1.32 -0.24
N ILE A 58 -6.15 0.50 -0.91
CA ILE A 58 -5.92 -0.95 -1.02
C ILE A 58 -5.63 -1.25 -2.49
N VAL A 59 -4.56 -1.99 -2.74
CA VAL A 59 -4.30 -2.62 -4.03
C VAL A 59 -4.40 -4.12 -3.83
N ARG A 60 -5.26 -4.77 -4.60
CA ARG A 60 -5.47 -6.22 -4.50
C ARG A 60 -5.51 -6.87 -5.87
N GLU A 61 -5.07 -8.12 -5.93
CA GLU A 61 -5.39 -8.98 -7.05
C GLU A 61 -6.79 -9.60 -6.84
N THR A 62 -7.48 -9.87 -7.95
CA THR A 62 -8.87 -10.37 -7.89
C THR A 62 -9.02 -11.77 -8.48
N SER A 63 -8.60 -11.96 -9.73
CA SER A 63 -8.79 -13.24 -10.45
C SER A 63 -7.87 -13.37 -11.67
N TYR A 64 -6.94 -12.44 -11.86
CA TYR A 64 -6.01 -12.47 -12.98
C TYR A 64 -5.20 -13.75 -12.99
N PHE A 65 -4.79 -14.20 -11.81
CA PHE A 65 -3.93 -15.37 -11.68
C PHE A 65 -4.68 -16.70 -11.75
N ASP A 66 -6.00 -16.72 -11.53
CA ASP A 66 -6.82 -17.94 -11.63
C ASP A 66 -6.76 -18.57 -13.04
N HIS A 67 -6.60 -17.74 -14.07
CA HIS A 67 -6.60 -18.15 -15.47
C HIS A 67 -5.25 -17.89 -16.15
N TRP A 68 -4.21 -17.60 -15.37
CA TRP A 68 -2.94 -17.21 -15.93
C TRP A 68 -2.23 -18.40 -16.58
N SER A 69 -2.09 -18.33 -17.91
CA SER A 69 -1.53 -19.42 -18.72
C SER A 69 -0.08 -19.81 -18.41
N GLY A 70 0.65 -19.04 -17.59
CA GLY A 70 2.08 -19.25 -17.32
C GLY A 70 2.98 -19.08 -18.55
N LYS A 71 2.46 -18.63 -19.70
CA LYS A 71 3.25 -18.51 -20.93
C LYS A 71 4.36 -17.45 -20.83
N TYR A 72 4.11 -16.39 -20.06
CA TYR A 72 5.03 -15.27 -19.85
C TYR A 72 5.01 -14.86 -18.39
N SER A 73 6.13 -14.37 -17.87
CA SER A 73 6.19 -13.83 -16.52
C SER A 73 5.37 -12.56 -16.45
N PHE A 74 4.63 -12.38 -15.36
CA PHE A 74 3.94 -11.14 -15.06
C PHE A 74 4.88 -10.24 -14.27
N THR A 75 4.93 -8.97 -14.66
CA THR A 75 5.69 -7.96 -13.93
C THR A 75 4.91 -6.67 -13.94
N CYS A 76 4.55 -6.18 -12.77
CA CYS A 76 3.86 -4.93 -12.60
C CYS A 76 4.64 -4.03 -11.66
N LYS A 77 4.80 -2.77 -12.05
CA LYS A 77 5.44 -1.73 -11.24
C LYS A 77 4.51 -0.53 -11.11
N PHE A 78 4.35 -0.07 -9.89
CA PHE A 78 3.56 1.13 -9.59
C PHE A 78 4.13 1.87 -8.39
N GLU A 79 3.78 3.14 -8.28
CA GLU A 79 4.15 4.02 -7.20
C GLU A 79 2.88 4.49 -6.48
N VAL A 80 2.95 4.53 -5.16
CA VAL A 80 1.91 5.10 -4.31
C VAL A 80 2.50 6.33 -3.65
N GLU A 81 1.85 7.48 -3.83
CA GLU A 81 2.26 8.74 -3.21
C GLU A 81 1.22 9.28 -2.23
N THR A 82 1.69 9.90 -1.16
CA THR A 82 0.83 10.71 -0.29
C THR A 82 0.38 11.98 -1.01
N GLY A 83 -0.74 12.58 -0.59
CA GLY A 83 -1.23 13.81 -1.21
C GLY A 83 -0.28 15.01 -1.03
N HIS A 84 0.17 15.26 0.20
CA HIS A 84 1.00 16.41 0.55
C HIS A 84 2.10 16.00 1.54
N LYS A 85 3.38 16.07 1.15
CA LYS A 85 4.52 15.71 2.02
C LYS A 85 4.54 16.46 3.36
N SER A 86 4.11 17.73 3.37
CA SER A 86 4.08 18.55 4.59
C SER A 86 3.07 18.07 5.62
N GLN A 87 1.98 17.43 5.18
CA GLN A 87 0.94 16.90 6.05
C GLN A 87 1.15 15.41 6.30
N PHE A 88 1.49 14.67 5.25
CA PHE A 88 1.70 13.23 5.23
C PHE A 88 3.14 12.94 4.81
N PRO A 89 4.10 12.98 5.75
CA PRO A 89 5.51 12.79 5.44
C PRO A 89 5.81 11.42 4.85
N GLY A 90 4.94 10.43 5.09
CA GLY A 90 5.20 9.06 4.72
C GLY A 90 3.97 8.15 4.65
N LEU A 91 4.23 6.86 4.42
CA LEU A 91 3.24 5.81 4.23
C LEU A 91 3.54 4.61 5.14
N PHE A 92 2.51 4.13 5.82
CA PHE A 92 2.47 2.75 6.30
C PHE A 92 1.98 1.85 5.17
N VAL A 93 2.68 0.75 4.93
CA VAL A 93 2.31 -0.25 3.94
C VAL A 93 2.18 -1.59 4.65
N VAL A 94 1.07 -2.28 4.44
CA VAL A 94 0.80 -3.57 5.09
C VAL A 94 0.29 -4.55 4.06
N ILE A 95 0.98 -5.68 3.94
CA ILE A 95 0.48 -6.81 3.15
C ILE A 95 -0.55 -7.57 3.99
N GLN A 96 -1.82 -7.43 3.61
CA GLN A 96 -2.97 -8.02 4.30
C GLN A 96 -3.23 -9.46 3.86
N ARG A 97 -2.98 -9.76 2.58
CA ARG A 97 -3.05 -11.12 2.01
C ARG A 97 -1.86 -11.36 1.10
N LEU A 98 -1.27 -12.55 1.23
CA LEU A 98 -0.10 -12.96 0.45
C LEU A 98 -0.14 -14.47 0.34
N HIS A 99 -0.23 -14.94 -0.89
CA HIS A 99 -0.04 -16.33 -1.24
C HIS A 99 0.72 -16.36 -2.57
N LEU A 100 2.05 -16.46 -2.46
CA LEU A 100 3.00 -16.42 -3.57
C LEU A 100 3.84 -17.68 -3.60
N ARG A 101 4.12 -18.20 -4.80
CA ARG A 101 4.69 -19.54 -4.96
C ARG A 101 6.17 -19.57 -4.61
N LYS A 102 6.55 -20.72 -4.09
CA LYS A 102 7.95 -21.11 -3.87
C LYS A 102 8.25 -22.35 -4.71
N ASP A 103 9.51 -22.47 -5.10
CA ASP A 103 10.01 -23.69 -5.72
C ASP A 103 9.92 -24.83 -4.69
N PRO A 104 9.22 -25.93 -5.00
CA PRO A 104 8.99 -27.01 -4.04
C PRO A 104 10.27 -27.80 -3.69
N VAL A 105 11.29 -27.73 -4.56
CA VAL A 105 12.57 -28.43 -4.38
C VAL A 105 13.55 -27.57 -3.61
N THR A 106 13.69 -26.30 -4.00
CA THR A 106 14.70 -25.41 -3.41
C THR A 106 14.18 -24.55 -2.27
N GLY A 107 12.86 -24.41 -2.12
CA GLY A 107 12.22 -23.50 -1.17
C GLY A 107 12.38 -22.02 -1.54
N ASN A 108 12.99 -21.71 -2.69
CA ASN A 108 13.22 -20.34 -3.13
C ASN A 108 11.93 -19.70 -3.65
N CYS A 109 11.78 -18.39 -3.48
CA CYS A 109 10.61 -17.68 -3.96
C CYS A 109 10.61 -17.57 -5.49
N LEU A 110 9.54 -18.08 -6.12
CA LEU A 110 9.30 -17.94 -7.55
C LEU A 110 8.62 -16.60 -7.85
N ASP A 111 7.66 -16.27 -7.00
CA ASP A 111 6.90 -15.03 -7.07
C ASP A 111 7.23 -14.18 -5.84
N TYR A 112 7.23 -12.87 -6.02
CA TYR A 112 7.55 -11.94 -4.95
C TYR A 112 6.88 -10.58 -5.17
N VAL A 113 6.64 -9.91 -4.06
CA VAL A 113 6.44 -8.46 -4.03
C VAL A 113 7.70 -7.83 -3.47
N LYS A 114 8.13 -6.71 -4.05
CA LYS A 114 9.17 -5.89 -3.45
C LYS A 114 8.73 -4.45 -3.34
N ILE A 115 9.13 -3.82 -2.24
CA ILE A 115 8.69 -2.48 -1.84
C ILE A 115 9.93 -1.67 -1.46
N ARG A 116 9.97 -0.38 -1.84
CA ARG A 116 10.96 0.58 -1.37
C ARG A 116 10.43 2.01 -1.42
N PRO A 117 10.97 2.94 -0.61
CA PRO A 117 10.71 4.37 -0.78
C PRO A 117 11.34 4.88 -2.08
N VAL A 118 10.78 5.94 -2.66
CA VAL A 118 11.36 6.65 -3.81
C VAL A 118 12.04 7.92 -3.31
N ASP A 119 13.34 8.01 -3.53
CA ASP A 119 14.14 9.21 -3.26
C ASP A 119 13.74 10.32 -4.25
N LYS A 120 12.80 11.19 -3.83
CA LYS A 120 12.43 12.38 -4.60
C LYS A 120 13.34 13.54 -4.18
N ASP A 121 14.45 13.71 -4.90
CA ASP A 121 15.17 14.99 -4.90
C ASP A 121 14.21 16.09 -5.39
N VAL A 122 13.94 17.10 -4.55
CA VAL A 122 13.05 18.28 -4.81
C VAL A 122 13.42 18.99 -6.12
N ILE A 123 14.66 18.86 -6.57
CA ILE A 123 15.19 19.46 -7.80
C ILE A 123 14.54 18.84 -9.06
N SER A 124 14.05 17.60 -8.99
CA SER A 124 13.39 16.90 -10.11
C SER A 124 12.00 17.44 -10.46
N GLU A 125 11.34 18.18 -9.56
CA GLU A 125 10.05 18.82 -9.83
C GLU A 125 10.18 20.16 -10.56
N ILE A 126 11.35 20.81 -10.49
CA ILE A 126 11.54 22.19 -11.01
C ILE A 126 12.18 22.20 -12.41
N SER A 127 12.94 21.17 -12.78
CA SER A 127 13.58 21.10 -14.09
C SER A 127 13.01 19.97 -14.95
N HIS A 128 12.39 20.31 -16.07
CA HIS A 128 12.06 19.41 -17.19
C HIS A 128 13.31 18.80 -17.88
N ILE A 129 14.42 18.66 -17.16
CA ILE A 129 15.72 18.22 -17.67
C ILE A 129 16.07 16.90 -16.99
N ASN A 130 15.85 15.82 -17.74
CA ASN A 130 16.25 14.45 -17.41
C ASN A 130 17.77 14.33 -17.32
N PHE A 131 18.41 14.66 -16.20
CA PHE A 131 19.79 14.26 -15.96
C PHE A 131 20.08 14.14 -14.47
N ASN A 132 19.77 12.97 -13.90
CA ASN A 132 20.74 12.10 -13.26
C ASN A 132 20.02 10.85 -12.74
N LEU A 133 20.37 9.70 -13.29
CA LEU A 133 19.97 8.38 -12.83
C LEU A 133 20.67 8.07 -11.49
N LYS A 134 20.43 8.87 -10.46
CA LYS A 134 20.88 8.54 -9.11
C LYS A 134 20.19 7.24 -8.73
N ARG A 135 20.99 6.23 -8.45
CA ARG A 135 20.50 4.96 -7.92
C ARG A 135 19.79 5.28 -6.60
N ASN A 136 18.50 4.96 -6.54
CA ASN A 136 17.70 5.13 -5.33
C ASN A 136 18.47 4.57 -4.12
N LYS A 137 18.65 5.39 -3.09
CA LYS A 137 19.45 5.05 -1.90
C LYS A 137 18.83 3.94 -1.06
N TYR A 138 17.52 3.74 -1.17
CA TYR A 138 16.80 2.75 -0.39
C TYR A 138 16.83 1.36 -1.05
N PRO A 139 17.17 0.30 -0.29
CA PRO A 139 17.14 -1.07 -0.79
C PRO A 139 15.70 -1.56 -0.99
N TRP A 140 15.55 -2.60 -1.80
CA TRP A 140 14.28 -3.32 -1.91
C TRP A 140 14.06 -4.21 -0.69
N GLN A 141 12.87 -4.16 -0.11
CA GLN A 141 12.38 -5.17 0.83
C GLN A 141 11.52 -6.17 0.07
N TYR A 142 11.82 -7.46 0.23
CA TYR A 142 11.17 -8.55 -0.50
C TYR A 142 10.17 -9.29 0.37
N PHE A 143 9.04 -9.68 -0.21
CA PHE A 143 7.97 -10.42 0.44
C PHE A 143 7.54 -11.57 -0.45
N CYS A 144 7.50 -12.78 0.11
CA CYS A 144 7.03 -13.98 -0.56
C CYS A 144 6.57 -15.06 0.43
N GLY A 145 5.84 -16.05 -0.09
CA GLY A 145 5.29 -17.15 0.68
C GLY A 145 3.80 -16.97 0.98
N ASP A 146 3.36 -17.56 2.09
CA ASP A 146 1.95 -17.70 2.44
C ASP A 146 1.68 -17.12 3.83
N LEU A 147 0.83 -16.09 3.89
CA LEU A 147 0.39 -15.49 5.15
C LEU A 147 -0.58 -16.36 5.96
N ARG A 148 -1.33 -17.24 5.31
CA ARG A 148 -2.30 -18.13 5.97
C ARG A 148 -1.61 -19.33 6.62
N ALA A 149 -0.46 -19.76 6.09
CA ALA A 149 0.37 -20.84 6.63
C ALA A 149 1.14 -20.41 7.90
N ARG A 150 0.44 -20.15 9.00
CA ARG A 150 1.05 -19.63 10.23
C ARG A 150 1.75 -20.72 11.05
N ARG A 151 3.06 -20.87 10.80
CA ARG A 151 4.10 -21.01 11.85
C ARG A 151 5.45 -20.42 11.39
N ASP A 152 5.76 -20.46 10.07
CA ASP A 152 7.00 -19.93 9.47
C ASP A 152 6.81 -19.30 8.05
N GLY A 153 5.56 -19.02 7.62
CA GLY A 153 5.18 -18.97 6.20
C GLY A 153 5.55 -17.74 5.34
N VAL A 154 5.96 -16.61 5.94
CA VAL A 154 6.38 -15.42 5.17
C VAL A 154 7.85 -15.16 5.37
N GLN A 155 8.61 -15.31 4.28
CA GLN A 155 10.01 -14.97 4.27
C GLN A 155 10.12 -13.54 3.75
N ALA A 156 10.24 -12.59 4.66
CA ALA A 156 10.63 -11.24 4.32
C ALA A 156 12.17 -11.14 4.50
N ASP A 157 12.89 -10.80 3.44
CA ASP A 157 14.31 -10.39 3.58
C ASP A 157 14.30 -8.96 4.12
N VAL A 158 14.11 -8.82 5.43
CA VAL A 158 14.05 -7.54 6.13
C VAL A 158 15.49 -7.07 6.36
N ARG A 159 16.02 -6.28 5.43
CA ARG A 159 17.29 -5.57 5.61
C ARG A 159 17.14 -4.17 6.21
N GLN A 160 15.92 -3.79 6.59
CA GLN A 160 15.65 -2.52 7.24
C GLN A 160 15.63 -2.74 8.76
N GLN A 161 16.35 -1.89 9.52
CA GLN A 161 16.25 -1.87 10.97
C GLN A 161 14.77 -1.84 11.35
N ASP A 162 14.30 -2.92 11.96
CA ASP A 162 12.94 -3.07 12.44
C ASP A 162 12.60 -1.84 13.30
N PRO A 163 11.74 -0.91 12.83
CA PRO A 163 11.22 0.11 13.71
C PRO A 163 10.40 -0.64 14.75
N GLU A 164 10.83 -0.63 16.02
CA GLU A 164 10.23 -1.42 17.09
C GLU A 164 8.69 -1.49 16.97
N GLY A 165 8.17 -2.70 16.71
CA GLY A 165 6.73 -2.96 16.71
C GLY A 165 6.05 -3.05 15.33
N LEU A 166 6.79 -3.03 14.23
CA LEU A 166 6.21 -3.31 12.91
C LEU A 166 6.02 -4.82 12.68
N ALA A 167 4.92 -5.23 12.06
CA ALA A 167 4.72 -6.64 11.69
C ALA A 167 5.65 -7.04 10.55
N VAL A 168 5.93 -8.34 10.39
CA VAL A 168 6.76 -8.89 9.27
C VAL A 168 6.20 -8.55 7.88
N THR A 169 4.89 -8.28 7.79
CA THR A 169 4.19 -7.83 6.57
C THR A 169 4.12 -6.32 6.42
N GLY A 170 4.60 -5.59 7.41
CA GLY A 170 4.61 -4.15 7.46
C GLY A 170 5.87 -3.59 6.80
N PHE A 171 5.70 -2.43 6.21
CA PHE A 171 6.75 -1.60 5.66
C PHE A 171 6.43 -0.14 5.98
N LEU A 172 7.43 0.61 6.46
CA LEU A 172 7.28 2.02 6.80
C LEU A 172 8.21 2.85 5.91
N SER A 173 7.63 3.79 5.17
CA SER A 173 8.35 4.87 4.51
C SER A 173 8.09 6.13 5.31
N ASP A 174 9.01 6.52 6.19
CA ASP A 174 8.86 7.65 7.11
C ASP A 174 9.47 8.96 6.60
N GLU A 175 10.53 8.87 5.79
CA GLU A 175 11.21 10.03 5.20
C GLU A 175 10.65 10.44 3.83
N GLU A 176 10.04 9.48 3.11
CA GLU A 176 9.55 9.70 1.76
C GLU A 176 8.04 9.56 1.62
N PRO A 177 7.39 10.50 0.91
CA PRO A 177 5.95 10.46 0.65
C PRO A 177 5.58 9.48 -0.46
N VAL A 178 6.55 8.82 -1.10
CA VAL A 178 6.31 7.93 -2.25
C VAL A 178 6.99 6.60 -2.04
N VAL A 179 6.25 5.53 -2.32
CA VAL A 179 6.72 4.15 -2.27
C VAL A 179 6.54 3.51 -3.65
N GLU A 180 7.57 2.83 -4.12
CA GLU A 180 7.54 2.00 -5.33
C GLU A 180 7.29 0.55 -4.94
N VAL A 181 6.41 -0.11 -5.68
CA VAL A 181 6.05 -1.51 -5.52
C VAL A 181 6.25 -2.22 -6.85
N GLU A 182 6.89 -3.39 -6.81
CA GLU A 182 6.97 -4.31 -7.95
C GLU A 182 6.41 -5.67 -7.53
N VAL A 183 5.41 -6.14 -8.30
CA VAL A 183 4.84 -7.48 -8.20
C VAL A 183 5.37 -8.31 -9.36
N TYR A 184 6.01 -9.43 -9.05
CA TYR A 184 6.56 -10.34 -10.03
C TYR A 184 5.97 -11.74 -9.84
N VAL A 185 5.51 -12.34 -10.94
CA VAL A 185 5.06 -13.73 -10.97
C VAL A 185 5.78 -14.47 -12.10
N SER A 186 6.49 -15.55 -11.74
CA SER A 186 7.34 -16.31 -12.64
C SER A 186 6.54 -17.20 -13.59
N LYS A 187 6.91 -17.22 -14.88
CA LYS A 187 6.34 -18.14 -15.89
C LYS A 187 6.49 -19.63 -15.56
N THR A 188 7.22 -19.98 -14.51
CA THR A 188 7.34 -21.36 -14.05
C THR A 188 5.93 -21.94 -13.82
N PRO A 189 5.58 -23.06 -14.48
CA PRO A 189 4.27 -23.67 -14.32
C PRO A 189 4.12 -24.18 -12.90
N ALA A 190 3.02 -23.81 -12.24
CA ALA A 190 2.56 -24.46 -11.02
C ALA A 190 1.16 -25.00 -11.27
N PHE A 191 0.94 -26.26 -10.96
CA PHE A 191 -0.35 -26.90 -11.15
C PHE A 191 -1.23 -26.61 -9.94
N ASN A 192 -2.43 -26.08 -10.17
CA ASN A 192 -3.48 -25.87 -9.16
C ASN A 192 -3.11 -24.97 -7.97
N GLU A 193 -2.23 -23.98 -8.16
CA GLU A 193 -1.92 -23.00 -7.12
C GLU A 193 -2.67 -21.70 -7.40
N THR A 194 -3.45 -21.24 -6.43
CA THR A 194 -4.04 -19.89 -6.42
C THR A 194 -2.94 -18.89 -6.05
N LEU A 195 -3.02 -17.66 -6.54
CA LEU A 195 -2.18 -16.56 -6.07
C LEU A 195 -3.09 -15.56 -5.38
N GLU A 196 -2.66 -15.01 -4.25
CA GLU A 196 -3.41 -13.95 -3.57
C GLU A 196 -2.47 -12.82 -3.18
N LEU A 197 -2.90 -11.58 -3.43
CA LEU A 197 -2.17 -10.40 -3.01
C LEU A 197 -3.14 -9.28 -2.62
N GLU A 198 -2.97 -8.72 -1.43
CA GLU A 198 -3.67 -7.51 -0.98
C GLU A 198 -2.72 -6.67 -0.14
N ILE A 199 -2.51 -5.42 -0.55
CA ILE A 199 -1.61 -4.47 0.08
C ILE A 199 -2.39 -3.20 0.42
N ALA A 200 -2.38 -2.83 1.69
CA ALA A 200 -2.93 -1.57 2.17
C ALA A 200 -1.81 -0.52 2.30
N PHE A 201 -2.13 0.72 1.92
CA PHE A 201 -1.28 1.89 2.05
C PHE A 201 -2.04 2.95 2.83
N THR A 202 -1.43 3.47 3.87
CA THR A 202 -2.05 4.42 4.79
C THR A 202 -1.13 5.63 4.95
N PRO A 203 -1.52 6.83 4.48
CA PRO A 203 -0.78 8.03 4.79
C PRO A 203 -0.83 8.29 6.30
N PHE A 204 0.30 8.66 6.89
CA PHE A 204 0.37 8.97 8.30
C PHE A 204 0.76 10.42 8.54
N THR A 205 0.32 10.97 9.65
CA THR A 205 0.74 12.27 10.18
C THR A 205 1.58 12.06 11.44
N GLN A 206 2.43 13.02 11.77
CA GLN A 206 3.15 12.97 13.04
C GLN A 206 2.25 13.50 14.15
N CYS A 207 1.89 12.64 15.11
CA CYS A 207 1.24 13.08 16.33
C CYS A 207 2.28 13.61 17.32
N LYS A 208 1.96 14.74 17.95
CA LYS A 208 2.62 15.16 19.17
C LYS A 208 2.06 14.34 20.33
N SER A 209 2.82 13.38 20.87
CA SER A 209 2.38 12.73 22.11
C SER A 209 2.44 13.73 23.26
N MET A 210 1.59 13.55 24.28
CA MET A 210 1.58 14.38 25.48
C MET A 210 2.94 14.43 26.20
N TRP A 211 3.87 13.52 25.89
CA TRP A 211 5.16 13.35 26.56
C TRP A 211 6.36 13.74 25.68
N SER A 212 6.16 14.60 24.68
CA SER A 212 7.21 15.19 23.82
C SER A 212 7.91 14.26 22.82
N GLU A 213 7.50 12.99 22.73
CA GLU A 213 7.94 12.07 21.67
C GLU A 213 6.97 12.12 20.48
N TYR A 214 7.49 12.28 19.25
CA TYR A 214 6.70 12.20 18.03
C TYR A 214 6.45 10.74 17.67
N LYS A 215 5.19 10.38 17.45
CA LYS A 215 4.81 9.05 16.93
C LYS A 215 4.08 9.20 15.60
N ALA A 216 4.37 8.30 14.66
CA ALA A 216 3.62 8.19 13.43
C ALA A 216 2.21 7.66 13.73
N CYS A 217 1.20 8.45 13.40
CA CYS A 217 -0.20 8.10 13.55
C CYS A 217 -0.86 8.07 12.19
N ALA A 218 -1.72 7.08 11.94
CA ALA A 218 -2.65 7.17 10.83
C ALA A 218 -3.41 8.51 10.89
N SER A 219 -3.54 9.18 9.74
CA SER A 219 -4.41 10.37 9.69
C SER A 219 -5.86 9.94 9.86
N TYR A 220 -6.57 10.63 10.74
CA TYR A 220 -8.02 10.56 10.90
C TYR A 220 -8.62 11.89 10.44
#